data_AF-S0FHZ1-F1
#
_entry.id   AF-S0FHZ1-F1
#
_cell.length_a   1.000
_cell.length_b   1.000
_cell.length_c   1.000
_cell.angle_alpha   90.00
_cell.angle_beta   90.00
_cell.angle_gamma   90.00
#
_symmetry.space_group_name_H-M   'P 1'
#
loop_
_entity.id
_entity.type
_entity.pdbx_description
1 polymer ?
#
loop_
_entity_poly.entity_id
_entity_poly.type
_entity_poly.pdbx_seq_one_letter_code
_entity_poly.pdbx_strand_id
1 'polypeptide(L)'
;MINDKQPDRYQSEANGNWYHHILSELPFGFADGKTYNNFCEIVKKEPDTIAGEYEGNYMSFAELDIKSDIFCNYLLREVKIKQEEKVGFLDLNHLKLPVYIIGALKAGVSYLVINTQLSENDVAQLINMNKISIIVSVKSHIKILNDLQWQCKDFNTYICIDTDDAHHEDELTESVLMNKKLWEYVGKIANDDIEGGGWVNSYTGFHFTRREMDEYMNNIFVKLKPYLSKESKVLEIGCASGISMYKLAPYVNLYYGTDFSKVIIKKNEQNVREMNINNIKLACLSAEEIDMVDESNFDITVMNSVVVCFSGLNYLRKVLKKVISIMKNNGIIFIGDIMDQDSKGELYQSLVDFKQKYPEYKTKTDLSNKLFCSKLYFEDLSIDIPEIDSIHISPKIYTIENELTKYRYDVLIKIDKNPNKKSRNLNKNKQQHGSNILQRYSLSFNTNI
;
A
#
# COMPACT_ATOMS: atom_id res chain seq x y z
N MET A 1 -17.98 -20.58 39.15
CA MET A 1 -16.59 -20.49 39.63
C MET A 1 -15.69 -20.70 38.43
N ILE A 2 -15.34 -19.61 37.75
CA ILE A 2 -14.50 -19.62 36.55
C ILE A 2 -13.26 -18.82 36.94
N ASN A 3 -12.10 -19.47 36.87
CA ASN A 3 -10.81 -18.95 37.29
C ASN A 3 -10.39 -17.75 36.42
N ASP A 4 -10.18 -16.61 37.07
CA ASP A 4 -9.32 -15.52 36.60
C ASP A 4 -7.88 -16.06 36.46
N LYS A 5 -7.40 -16.19 35.22
CA LYS A 5 -5.96 -16.23 34.95
C LYS A 5 -5.60 -14.95 34.22
N GLN A 6 -4.90 -14.06 34.95
CA GLN A 6 -4.14 -12.96 34.38
C GLN A 6 -3.18 -13.51 33.30
N PRO A 7 -3.06 -12.86 32.13
CA PRO A 7 -2.03 -13.23 31.17
C PRO A 7 -0.64 -12.87 31.73
N ASP A 8 0.29 -13.78 31.47
CA ASP A 8 1.64 -13.81 32.02
C ASP A 8 2.42 -12.49 31.85
N ARG A 9 3.07 -12.08 32.94
CA ARG A 9 4.02 -10.97 32.98
C ARG A 9 5.23 -11.33 32.11
N TYR A 10 5.48 -10.54 31.07
CA TYR A 10 6.72 -10.62 30.30
C TYR A 10 7.93 -10.31 31.20
N GLN A 11 8.76 -11.33 31.45
CA GLN A 11 10.18 -11.16 31.77
C GLN A 11 10.94 -11.24 30.44
N SER A 12 11.28 -10.10 29.85
CA SER A 12 12.33 -10.03 28.82
C SER A 12 13.64 -9.70 29.50
N GLU A 13 14.57 -10.65 29.50
CA GLU A 13 15.98 -10.44 29.84
C GLU A 13 16.60 -9.46 28.83
N ALA A 14 16.54 -8.16 29.15
CA ALA A 14 17.25 -7.10 28.43
C ALA A 14 18.08 -6.32 29.45
N ASN A 15 19.34 -6.74 29.59
CA ASN A 15 20.36 -6.04 30.37
C ASN A 15 20.49 -4.59 29.89
N GLY A 16 20.17 -3.62 30.75
CA GLY A 16 20.56 -2.21 30.58
C GLY A 16 19.44 -1.16 30.39
N ASN A 17 18.19 -1.44 30.78
CA ASN A 17 17.07 -0.54 30.44
C ASN A 17 16.65 0.45 31.55
N TRP A 18 16.79 1.75 31.23
CA TRP A 18 16.36 2.97 31.93
C TRP A 18 14.84 3.13 32.08
N TYR A 19 14.03 2.19 31.59
CA TYR A 19 12.56 2.24 31.67
C TYR A 19 12.01 2.32 33.11
N HIS A 20 12.81 1.96 34.12
CA HIS A 20 12.39 1.91 35.52
C HIS A 20 12.33 3.25 36.29
N HIS A 21 12.42 4.42 35.65
CA HIS A 21 12.23 5.70 36.37
C HIS A 21 11.10 6.56 35.81
N ILE A 22 11.01 6.74 34.49
CA ILE A 22 9.86 7.42 33.89
C ILE A 22 8.71 6.42 33.69
N LEU A 23 8.97 5.22 33.14
CA LEU A 23 7.90 4.24 32.87
C LEU A 23 7.52 3.35 34.07
N SER A 24 8.30 3.30 35.15
CA SER A 24 7.89 2.60 36.39
C SER A 24 6.77 3.33 37.14
N GLU A 25 6.65 4.64 36.96
CA GLU A 25 5.56 5.45 37.50
C GLU A 25 4.40 5.65 36.50
N LEU A 26 4.60 5.23 35.25
CA LEU A 26 3.60 5.24 34.20
C LEU A 26 2.95 3.85 34.14
N PRO A 27 1.68 3.67 34.51
CA PRO A 27 1.04 2.38 34.34
C PRO A 27 1.10 1.97 32.86
N PHE A 28 1.82 0.88 32.59
CA PHE A 28 1.77 0.19 31.31
C PHE A 28 0.33 -0.26 31.09
N GLY A 29 -0.37 0.45 30.20
CA GLY A 29 -1.82 0.37 30.03
C GLY A 29 -2.48 1.64 30.54
N PHE A 30 -2.72 2.59 29.62
CA PHE A 30 -3.33 3.90 29.87
C PHE A 30 -2.52 4.81 30.82
N ALA A 31 -1.67 5.67 30.28
CA ALA A 31 -1.18 6.80 31.07
C ALA A 31 -2.35 7.74 31.40
N ASP A 32 -2.53 7.98 32.70
CA ASP A 32 -3.58 8.82 33.28
C ASP A 32 -3.11 10.27 33.47
N GLY A 33 -3.98 11.18 33.89
CA GLY A 33 -3.61 12.59 34.11
C GLY A 33 -2.49 12.80 35.16
N LYS A 34 -2.24 11.81 36.03
CA LYS A 34 -1.20 11.87 37.07
C LYS A 34 0.21 11.84 36.47
N THR A 35 0.40 10.97 35.48
CA THR A 35 1.61 10.91 34.65
C THR A 35 2.03 12.28 34.13
N TYR A 36 1.08 12.97 33.49
CA TYR A 36 1.36 14.22 32.80
C TYR A 36 1.69 15.33 33.80
N ASN A 37 0.98 15.35 34.93
CA ASN A 37 1.25 16.29 36.02
C ASN A 37 2.65 16.12 36.61
N ASN A 38 3.09 14.88 36.86
CA ASN A 38 4.45 14.61 37.35
C ASN A 38 5.52 15.11 36.36
N PHE A 39 5.33 14.84 35.05
CA PHE A 39 6.22 15.36 34.02
C PHE A 39 6.30 16.89 34.04
N CYS A 40 5.16 17.58 34.14
CA CYS A 40 5.11 19.04 34.22
C CYS A 40 5.84 19.60 35.45
N GLU A 41 5.83 18.90 36.58
CA GLU A 41 6.59 19.30 37.76
C GLU A 41 8.10 19.16 37.57
N ILE A 42 8.56 18.07 36.96
CA ILE A 42 9.99 17.83 36.71
C ILE A 42 10.53 18.87 35.74
N VAL A 43 9.83 19.15 34.63
CA VAL A 43 10.24 20.17 33.65
C VAL A 43 10.43 21.54 34.32
N LYS A 44 9.58 21.90 35.30
CA LYS A 44 9.69 23.16 36.04
C LYS A 44 10.85 23.19 37.03
N LYS A 45 11.14 22.08 37.70
CA LYS A 45 12.15 22.00 38.77
C LYS A 45 13.56 21.75 38.22
N GLU A 46 13.66 20.89 37.21
CA GLU A 46 14.92 20.32 36.73
C GLU A 46 14.94 20.18 35.18
N PRO A 47 14.84 21.29 34.43
CA PRO A 47 14.70 21.25 32.97
C PRO A 47 15.91 20.64 32.24
N ASP A 48 17.12 20.84 32.77
CA ASP A 48 18.37 20.39 32.15
C ASP A 48 18.73 18.93 32.51
N THR A 49 17.99 18.31 33.42
CA THR A 49 18.18 16.89 33.77
C THR A 49 17.88 16.02 32.55
N ILE A 50 18.73 15.02 32.33
CA ILE A 50 18.54 14.04 31.24
C ILE A 50 17.27 13.22 31.50
N ALA A 51 16.31 13.35 30.61
CA ALA A 51 15.07 12.57 30.59
C ALA A 51 15.26 11.17 29.97
N GLY A 52 16.23 11.00 29.06
CA GLY A 52 16.53 9.70 28.48
C GLY A 52 17.86 9.63 27.74
N GLU A 53 18.42 8.43 27.67
CA GLU A 53 19.64 8.11 26.92
C GLU A 53 19.42 6.83 26.09
N TYR A 54 19.86 6.83 24.84
CA TYR A 54 19.85 5.64 23.98
C TYR A 54 20.99 5.70 22.97
N GLU A 55 21.81 4.65 22.94
CA GLU A 55 22.97 4.54 22.04
C GLU A 55 23.89 5.78 22.08
N GLY A 56 24.10 6.35 23.28
CA GLY A 56 24.94 7.55 23.48
C GLY A 56 24.30 8.87 23.06
N ASN A 57 23.02 8.88 22.66
CA ASN A 57 22.24 10.09 22.47
C ASN A 57 21.44 10.41 23.73
N TYR A 58 21.43 11.68 24.13
CA TYR A 58 20.75 12.16 25.33
C TYR A 58 19.60 13.11 24.96
N MET A 59 18.58 13.17 25.81
CA MET A 59 17.50 14.15 25.71
C MET A 59 17.19 14.71 27.10
N SER A 60 17.21 16.03 27.28
CA SER A 60 16.79 16.64 28.55
C SER A 60 15.27 16.71 28.70
N PHE A 61 14.78 16.98 29.93
CA PHE A 61 13.35 17.21 30.15
C PHE A 61 12.84 18.42 29.37
N ALA A 62 13.63 19.50 29.25
CA ALA A 62 13.27 20.66 28.44
C ALA A 62 13.16 20.33 26.94
N GLU A 63 14.10 19.56 26.39
CA GLU A 63 14.05 19.14 25.00
C GLU A 63 12.86 18.21 24.71
N LEU A 64 12.55 17.32 25.65
CA LEU A 64 11.39 16.45 25.60
C LEU A 64 10.07 17.25 25.63
N ASP A 65 10.01 18.28 26.46
CA ASP A 65 8.86 19.19 26.56
C ASP A 65 8.59 19.91 25.23
N ILE A 66 9.63 20.52 24.65
CA ILE A 66 9.55 21.21 23.36
C ILE A 66 9.12 20.24 22.25
N LYS A 67 9.77 19.08 22.12
CA LYS A 67 9.45 18.12 21.05
C LYS A 67 8.04 17.54 21.20
N SER A 68 7.57 17.33 22.44
CA SER A 68 6.21 16.85 22.69
C SER A 68 5.14 17.91 22.41
N ASP A 69 5.42 19.19 22.62
CA ASP A 69 4.53 20.29 22.21
C ASP A 69 4.35 20.35 20.69
N ILE A 70 5.41 20.10 19.93
CA ILE A 70 5.36 20.03 18.47
C ILE A 70 4.40 18.92 18.03
N PHE A 71 4.53 17.72 18.60
CA PHE A 71 3.66 16.60 18.26
C PHE A 71 2.21 16.85 18.70
N CYS A 72 1.99 17.41 19.90
CA CYS A 72 0.67 17.83 20.37
C CYS A 72 -0.01 18.80 19.38
N ASN A 73 0.70 19.86 18.96
CA ASN A 73 0.18 20.83 18.00
C ASN A 73 -0.12 20.20 16.65
N TYR A 74 0.71 19.27 16.18
CA TYR A 74 0.46 18.49 14.97
C TYR A 74 -0.83 17.65 15.09
N LEU A 75 -1.02 16.93 16.20
CA LEU A 75 -2.22 16.14 16.46
C LEU A 75 -3.49 17.00 16.45
N LEU A 76 -3.46 18.16 17.12
CA LEU A 76 -4.62 19.03 17.26
C LEU A 76 -4.96 19.80 15.97
N ARG A 77 -3.95 20.25 15.22
CA ARG A 77 -4.15 21.16 14.08
C ARG A 77 -4.18 20.45 12.73
N GLU A 78 -3.32 19.46 12.53
CA GLU A 78 -3.22 18.72 11.27
C GLU A 78 -4.15 17.52 11.25
N VAL A 79 -3.96 16.62 12.21
CA VAL A 79 -4.73 15.38 12.32
C VAL A 79 -6.16 15.68 12.79
N LYS A 80 -6.32 16.74 13.60
CA LYS A 80 -7.58 17.13 14.25
C LYS A 80 -8.16 15.98 15.07
N ILE A 81 -7.27 15.31 15.81
CA ILE A 81 -7.60 14.15 16.62
C ILE A 81 -8.68 14.50 17.64
N LYS A 82 -9.63 13.59 17.85
CA LYS A 82 -10.71 13.76 18.82
C LYS A 82 -10.41 13.04 20.13
N GLN A 83 -11.03 13.47 21.22
CA GLN A 83 -10.76 12.94 22.56
C GLN A 83 -11.07 11.43 22.69
N GLU A 84 -12.03 10.92 21.92
CA GLU A 84 -12.40 9.50 21.88
C GLU A 84 -11.48 8.63 21.02
N GLU A 85 -10.60 9.25 20.22
CA GLU A 85 -9.64 8.56 19.37
C GLU A 85 -8.33 8.31 20.12
N LYS A 86 -7.50 7.44 19.55
CA LYS A 86 -6.19 7.09 20.12
C LYS A 86 -5.06 7.23 19.13
N VAL A 87 -3.87 7.51 19.66
CA VAL A 87 -2.60 7.42 18.92
C VAL A 87 -2.03 6.00 19.06
N GLY A 88 -1.77 5.33 17.94
CA GLY A 88 -1.03 4.08 17.91
C GLY A 88 0.47 4.30 17.79
N PHE A 89 1.27 3.51 18.51
CA PHE A 89 2.73 3.47 18.37
C PHE A 89 3.12 2.08 17.87
N LEU A 90 3.50 1.97 16.59
CA LEU A 90 3.89 0.69 15.99
C LEU A 90 5.42 0.59 15.96
N ASP A 91 5.98 -0.32 16.76
CA ASP A 91 7.41 -0.65 16.84
C ASP A 91 8.34 0.58 16.82
N LEU A 92 8.09 1.50 17.74
CA LEU A 92 8.81 2.76 17.82
C LEU A 92 10.07 2.67 18.68
N ASN A 93 11.15 3.29 18.22
CA ASN A 93 12.43 3.38 18.94
C ASN A 93 12.29 4.04 20.32
N HIS A 94 13.09 3.53 21.26
CA HIS A 94 12.96 3.81 22.68
C HIS A 94 13.22 5.27 23.10
N LEU A 95 14.17 5.99 22.48
CA LEU A 95 14.45 7.40 22.86
C LEU A 95 13.39 8.37 22.34
N LYS A 96 12.76 8.07 21.21
CA LYS A 96 11.76 8.95 20.59
C LYS A 96 10.36 8.69 21.14
N LEU A 97 10.08 7.48 21.65
CA LEU A 97 8.76 7.11 22.17
C LEU A 97 8.21 8.06 23.26
N PRO A 98 8.99 8.51 24.26
CA PRO A 98 8.51 9.48 25.25
C PRO A 98 7.97 10.78 24.64
N VAL A 99 8.60 11.29 23.57
CA VAL A 99 8.16 12.51 22.87
C VAL A 99 6.71 12.39 22.42
N TYR A 100 6.38 11.26 21.79
CA TYR A 100 5.06 11.07 21.20
C TYR A 100 4.01 10.67 22.24
N ILE A 101 4.39 9.92 23.28
CA ILE A 101 3.51 9.63 24.42
C ILE A 101 3.10 10.93 25.11
N ILE A 102 4.07 11.77 25.49
CA ILE A 102 3.78 13.03 26.18
C ILE A 102 2.99 13.98 25.27
N GLY A 103 3.32 14.03 23.97
CA GLY A 103 2.57 14.85 23.03
C GLY A 103 1.11 14.42 22.87
N ALA A 104 0.83 13.10 22.90
CA ALA A 104 -0.54 12.58 22.92
C ALA A 104 -1.29 12.98 24.21
N LEU A 105 -0.63 12.86 25.37
CA LEU A 105 -1.21 13.26 26.66
C LEU A 105 -1.48 14.77 26.74
N LYS A 106 -0.57 15.60 26.22
CA LYS A 106 -0.75 17.06 26.06
C LYS A 106 -1.95 17.40 25.18
N ALA A 107 -2.20 16.61 24.14
CA ALA A 107 -3.37 16.75 23.29
C ALA A 107 -4.68 16.21 23.94
N GLY A 108 -4.60 15.63 25.14
CA GLY A 108 -5.75 15.11 25.88
C GLY A 108 -6.28 13.77 25.34
N VAL A 109 -5.46 13.04 24.58
CA VAL A 109 -5.83 11.75 23.96
C VAL A 109 -5.02 10.61 24.56
N SER A 110 -5.63 9.42 24.57
CA SER A 110 -4.94 8.19 25.00
C SER A 110 -4.14 7.56 23.86
N TYR A 111 -3.27 6.61 24.19
CA TYR A 111 -2.44 5.92 23.22
C TYR A 111 -2.45 4.39 23.40
N LEU A 112 -1.98 3.68 22.39
CA LEU A 112 -1.75 2.24 22.43
C LEU A 112 -0.42 1.89 21.75
N VAL A 113 0.42 1.09 22.43
CA VAL A 113 1.62 0.52 21.81
C VAL A 113 1.25 -0.80 21.13
N ILE A 114 1.70 -0.96 19.90
CA ILE A 114 1.42 -2.10 19.02
C ILE A 114 2.77 -2.67 18.55
N ASN A 115 2.87 -4.00 18.51
CA ASN A 115 4.08 -4.71 18.10
C ASN A 115 3.80 -5.58 16.85
N THR A 116 4.73 -5.61 15.88
CA THR A 116 4.58 -6.39 14.64
C THR A 116 4.84 -7.90 14.77
N GLN A 117 5.11 -8.42 15.97
CA GLN A 117 5.05 -9.86 16.23
C GLN A 117 3.63 -10.42 16.06
N LEU A 118 2.61 -9.56 16.11
CA LEU A 118 1.22 -9.90 15.80
C LEU A 118 0.99 -10.03 14.29
N SER A 119 0.00 -10.82 13.89
CA SER A 119 -0.40 -10.85 12.48
C SER A 119 -1.02 -9.52 12.05
N GLU A 120 -0.96 -9.18 10.76
CA GLU A 120 -1.61 -7.97 10.20
C GLU A 120 -3.10 -7.90 10.57
N ASN A 121 -3.79 -9.05 10.60
CA ASN A 121 -5.20 -9.12 11.00
C ASN A 121 -5.41 -8.79 12.48
N ASP A 122 -4.53 -9.26 13.37
CA ASP A 122 -4.62 -8.95 14.80
C ASP A 122 -4.37 -7.46 15.04
N VAL A 123 -3.39 -6.88 14.33
CA VAL A 123 -3.12 -5.43 14.37
C VAL A 123 -4.34 -4.64 13.87
N ALA A 124 -4.95 -5.07 12.76
CA ALA A 124 -6.15 -4.42 12.23
C ALA A 124 -7.33 -4.46 13.22
N GLN A 125 -7.52 -5.58 13.92
CA GLN A 125 -8.54 -5.70 14.98
C GLN A 125 -8.26 -4.74 16.13
N LEU A 126 -7.00 -4.65 16.60
CA LEU A 126 -6.60 -3.71 17.65
C LEU A 126 -6.88 -2.27 17.25
N ILE A 127 -6.56 -1.88 16.02
CA ILE A 127 -6.81 -0.53 15.49
C ILE A 127 -8.32 -0.21 15.53
N ASN A 128 -9.14 -1.10 14.99
CA ASN A 128 -10.60 -0.89 14.91
C ASN A 128 -11.26 -0.88 16.30
N MET A 129 -10.90 -1.81 17.20
CA MET A 129 -11.46 -1.89 18.55
C MET A 129 -11.11 -0.66 19.41
N ASN A 130 -9.96 -0.02 19.13
CA ASN A 130 -9.46 1.10 19.90
C ASN A 130 -9.65 2.46 19.23
N LYS A 131 -10.31 2.52 18.05
CA LYS A 131 -10.50 3.76 17.27
C LYS A 131 -9.18 4.52 17.06
N ILE A 132 -8.14 3.80 16.65
CA ILE A 132 -6.84 4.40 16.36
C ILE A 132 -6.93 5.13 15.03
N SER A 133 -6.95 6.47 15.07
CA SER A 133 -7.05 7.31 13.88
C SER A 133 -5.69 7.68 13.30
N ILE A 134 -4.65 7.64 14.12
CA ILE A 134 -3.27 7.88 13.72
C ILE A 134 -2.29 6.86 14.29
N ILE A 135 -1.32 6.43 13.49
CA ILE A 135 -0.18 5.61 13.92
C ILE A 135 1.14 6.35 13.69
N VAL A 136 2.00 6.36 14.71
CA VAL A 136 3.40 6.79 14.60
C VAL A 136 4.26 5.54 14.50
N SER A 137 5.16 5.52 13.52
CA SER A 137 6.05 4.39 13.27
C SER A 137 7.33 4.83 12.53
N VAL A 138 8.04 3.88 11.93
CA VAL A 138 9.29 4.07 11.19
C VAL A 138 9.18 3.52 9.77
N LYS A 139 10.12 3.90 8.90
CA LYS A 139 10.09 3.60 7.46
C LYS A 139 10.01 2.11 7.13
N SER A 140 10.61 1.26 7.98
CA SER A 140 10.59 -0.20 7.80
C SER A 140 9.18 -0.80 7.87
N HIS A 141 8.20 -0.06 8.40
CA HIS A 141 6.82 -0.50 8.51
C HIS A 141 5.87 0.19 7.51
N ILE A 142 6.36 0.98 6.56
CA ILE A 142 5.51 1.69 5.59
C ILE A 142 4.56 0.74 4.84
N LYS A 143 5.03 -0.45 4.42
CA LYS A 143 4.18 -1.41 3.73
C LYS A 143 2.96 -1.80 4.57
N ILE A 144 3.19 -2.29 5.80
CA ILE A 144 2.09 -2.71 6.68
C ILE A 144 1.20 -1.52 7.07
N LEU A 145 1.74 -0.32 7.23
CA LEU A 145 0.95 0.89 7.50
C LEU A 145 0.04 1.24 6.32
N ASN A 146 0.55 1.16 5.09
CA ASN A 146 -0.26 1.36 3.88
C ASN A 146 -1.38 0.31 3.80
N ASP A 147 -1.06 -0.97 3.98
CA ASP A 147 -2.05 -2.05 3.93
C ASP A 147 -3.14 -1.86 5.01
N LEU A 148 -2.73 -1.57 6.25
CA LEU A 148 -3.64 -1.33 7.37
C LEU A 148 -4.50 -0.08 7.16
N GLN A 149 -4.00 1.01 6.58
CA GLN A 149 -4.80 2.22 6.32
C GLN A 149 -6.02 1.93 5.45
N TRP A 150 -5.88 1.02 4.48
CA TRP A 150 -6.98 0.64 3.59
C TRP A 150 -7.79 -0.55 4.10
N GLN A 151 -7.28 -1.29 5.09
CA GLN A 151 -8.03 -2.33 5.81
C GLN A 151 -8.88 -1.78 6.97
N CYS A 152 -8.41 -0.73 7.63
CA CYS A 152 -9.03 -0.15 8.82
C CYS A 152 -9.70 1.18 8.48
N LYS A 153 -11.04 1.19 8.59
CA LYS A 153 -11.86 2.37 8.27
C LYS A 153 -11.41 3.62 9.03
N ASP A 154 -11.17 3.48 10.33
CA ASP A 154 -10.87 4.60 11.22
C ASP A 154 -9.41 5.06 11.16
N PHE A 155 -8.50 4.24 10.61
CA PHE A 155 -7.07 4.55 10.54
C PHE A 155 -6.76 5.46 9.36
N ASN A 156 -6.70 6.77 9.60
CA ASN A 156 -6.66 7.77 8.55
C ASN A 156 -5.27 8.30 8.25
N THR A 157 -4.41 8.42 9.26
CA THR A 157 -3.10 9.09 9.11
C THR A 157 -2.00 8.24 9.69
N TYR A 158 -0.84 8.13 9.04
CA TYR A 158 0.37 7.72 9.75
C TYR A 158 1.48 8.75 9.57
N ILE A 159 2.42 8.74 10.52
CA ILE A 159 3.66 9.49 10.42
C ILE A 159 4.86 8.57 10.66
N CYS A 160 5.80 8.59 9.72
CA CYS A 160 7.10 7.94 9.87
C CYS A 160 8.14 8.95 10.35
N ILE A 161 8.81 8.64 11.45
CA ILE A 161 9.63 9.62 12.21
C ILE A 161 11.13 9.57 11.87
N ASP A 162 11.50 8.74 10.91
CA ASP A 162 12.86 8.46 10.43
C ASP A 162 12.98 8.65 8.90
N THR A 163 12.00 9.28 8.28
CA THR A 163 12.00 9.78 6.90
C THR A 163 11.31 11.14 6.86
N ASP A 164 11.69 11.99 5.89
CA ASP A 164 11.02 13.25 5.64
C ASP A 164 9.79 13.11 4.73
N ASP A 165 9.67 12.03 3.97
CA ASP A 165 8.55 11.85 3.04
C ASP A 165 8.18 10.38 2.89
N ALA A 166 7.41 9.88 3.85
CA ALA A 166 6.93 8.50 3.85
C ALA A 166 6.10 8.15 2.60
N HIS A 167 5.52 9.16 1.95
CA HIS A 167 4.74 8.97 0.74
C HIS A 167 5.65 8.65 -0.47
N HIS A 168 6.95 8.92 -0.45
CA HIS A 168 7.85 8.60 -1.57
C HIS A 168 8.94 7.58 -1.24
N GLU A 169 8.95 7.05 -0.01
CA GLU A 169 9.84 5.96 0.37
C GLU A 169 9.49 4.65 -0.35
N ASP A 170 10.52 3.84 -0.59
CA ASP A 170 10.36 2.48 -1.08
C ASP A 170 9.86 1.56 0.06
N GLU A 171 8.92 0.68 -0.26
CA GLU A 171 8.41 -0.34 0.67
C GLU A 171 9.40 -1.50 0.75
N LEU A 172 10.12 -1.61 1.88
CA LEU A 172 11.26 -2.53 2.05
C LEU A 172 10.92 -4.02 1.96
N THR A 173 9.66 -4.40 2.13
CA THR A 173 9.23 -5.80 2.03
C THR A 173 9.04 -6.16 0.56
N GLU A 174 9.91 -7.02 0.03
CA GLU A 174 9.79 -7.53 -1.33
C GLU A 174 8.56 -8.44 -1.49
N SER A 175 7.84 -8.26 -2.60
CA SER A 175 6.80 -9.20 -3.01
C SER A 175 7.44 -10.46 -3.61
N VAL A 176 7.01 -11.65 -3.15
CA VAL A 176 7.44 -12.93 -3.73
C VAL A 176 7.10 -13.01 -5.23
N LEU A 177 6.03 -12.34 -5.66
CA LEU A 177 5.63 -12.28 -7.07
C LEU A 177 6.52 -11.36 -7.92
N MET A 178 7.35 -10.51 -7.30
CA MET A 178 8.39 -9.74 -7.99
C MET A 178 9.69 -10.54 -8.19
N ASN A 179 9.69 -11.83 -7.86
CA ASN A 179 10.85 -12.68 -8.08
C ASN A 179 10.99 -13.05 -9.57
N LYS A 180 12.01 -12.49 -10.23
CA LYS A 180 12.30 -12.78 -11.64
C LYS A 180 12.50 -14.27 -11.93
N LYS A 181 13.18 -15.02 -11.05
CA LYS A 181 13.45 -16.46 -11.26
C LYS A 181 12.17 -17.29 -11.25
N LEU A 182 11.18 -16.89 -10.44
CA LEU A 182 9.86 -17.54 -10.41
C LEU A 182 9.22 -17.46 -11.81
N TRP A 183 9.19 -16.28 -12.42
CA TRP A 183 8.56 -16.09 -13.74
C TRP A 183 9.40 -16.62 -14.91
N GLU A 184 10.72 -16.66 -14.78
CA GLU A 184 11.58 -17.39 -15.73
C GLU A 184 11.29 -18.90 -15.69
N TYR A 185 11.07 -19.47 -14.51
CA TYR A 185 10.69 -20.87 -14.36
C TYR A 185 9.31 -21.14 -14.95
N VAL A 186 8.29 -20.35 -14.60
CA VAL A 186 6.93 -20.46 -15.16
C VAL A 186 6.95 -20.38 -16.68
N GLY A 187 7.62 -19.37 -17.25
CA GLY A 187 7.73 -19.21 -18.70
C GLY A 187 8.42 -20.38 -19.40
N LYS A 188 9.35 -21.06 -18.73
CA LYS A 188 10.09 -22.22 -19.28
C LYS A 188 9.25 -23.49 -19.33
N ILE A 189 8.40 -23.73 -18.32
CA ILE A 189 7.64 -24.98 -18.19
C ILE A 189 6.24 -24.91 -18.81
N ALA A 190 5.72 -23.70 -19.07
CA ALA A 190 4.37 -23.50 -19.54
C ALA A 190 4.12 -24.07 -20.95
N ASN A 191 3.08 -24.89 -21.07
CA ASN A 191 2.67 -25.50 -22.34
C ASN A 191 1.78 -24.57 -23.18
N ASP A 192 0.99 -23.72 -22.52
CA ASP A 192 0.11 -22.76 -23.17
C ASP A 192 0.19 -21.36 -22.53
N ASP A 193 -0.69 -20.45 -22.96
CA ASP A 193 -0.80 -19.09 -22.46
C ASP A 193 -1.44 -19.00 -21.06
N ILE A 194 -2.27 -19.97 -20.66
CA ILE A 194 -2.90 -20.01 -19.33
C ILE A 194 -1.84 -20.37 -18.28
N GLU A 195 -1.09 -21.43 -18.52
CA GLU A 195 0.04 -21.82 -17.68
C GLU A 195 1.11 -20.71 -17.67
N GLY A 196 1.43 -20.14 -18.84
CA GLY A 196 2.43 -19.09 -18.99
C GLY A 196 2.09 -17.78 -18.29
N GLY A 197 0.81 -17.51 -18.06
CA GLY A 197 0.33 -16.39 -17.25
C GLY A 197 0.16 -16.71 -15.76
N GLY A 198 0.43 -17.95 -15.32
CA GLY A 198 0.23 -18.36 -13.94
C GLY A 198 -1.24 -18.40 -13.50
N TRP A 199 -2.16 -18.57 -14.44
CA TRP A 199 -3.61 -18.52 -14.21
C TRP A 199 -4.10 -19.76 -13.47
N VAL A 200 -4.14 -19.66 -12.14
CA VAL A 200 -4.53 -20.76 -11.23
C VAL A 200 -5.67 -20.29 -10.33
N ASN A 201 -6.73 -21.09 -10.27
CA ASN A 201 -7.87 -20.90 -9.39
C ASN A 201 -7.48 -21.13 -7.92
N SER A 202 -7.74 -20.15 -7.05
CA SER A 202 -7.38 -20.15 -5.64
C SER A 202 -8.15 -21.17 -4.81
N TYR A 203 -9.35 -21.59 -5.24
CA TYR A 203 -10.15 -22.59 -4.54
C TYR A 203 -9.64 -24.01 -4.81
N THR A 204 -9.49 -24.37 -6.09
CA THR A 204 -9.17 -25.74 -6.51
C THR A 204 -7.67 -26.00 -6.64
N GLY A 205 -6.89 -24.96 -6.94
CA GLY A 205 -5.47 -25.08 -7.32
C GLY A 205 -5.24 -25.54 -8.76
N PHE A 206 -6.30 -25.69 -9.57
CA PHE A 206 -6.21 -25.99 -10.99
C PHE A 206 -6.12 -24.71 -11.84
N HIS A 207 -5.67 -24.87 -13.08
CA HIS A 207 -5.69 -23.77 -14.04
C HIS A 207 -7.12 -23.36 -14.40
N PHE A 208 -7.32 -22.07 -14.68
CA PHE A 208 -8.58 -21.59 -15.25
C PHE A 208 -8.81 -22.23 -16.62
N THR A 209 -10.08 -22.40 -16.98
CA THR A 209 -10.45 -22.96 -18.28
C THR A 209 -10.24 -21.94 -19.40
N ARG A 210 -10.08 -22.42 -20.65
CA ARG A 210 -10.01 -21.56 -21.84
C ARG A 210 -11.18 -20.58 -21.91
N ARG A 211 -12.40 -21.06 -21.64
CA ARG A 211 -13.61 -20.24 -21.72
C ARG A 211 -13.60 -19.09 -20.70
N GLU A 212 -13.12 -19.35 -19.48
CA GLU A 212 -12.95 -18.30 -18.47
C GLU A 212 -11.91 -17.26 -18.90
N MET A 213 -10.78 -17.72 -19.44
CA MET A 213 -9.71 -16.83 -19.89
C MET A 213 -10.10 -16.03 -21.15
N ASP A 214 -10.93 -16.59 -22.02
CA ASP A 214 -11.50 -15.88 -23.17
C ASP A 214 -12.45 -14.76 -22.72
N GLU A 215 -13.25 -14.97 -21.68
CA GLU A 215 -14.09 -13.90 -21.10
C GLU A 215 -13.27 -12.83 -20.40
N TYR A 216 -12.24 -13.23 -19.64
CA TYR A 216 -11.28 -12.30 -19.04
C TYR A 216 -10.61 -11.41 -20.10
N MET A 217 -10.15 -12.01 -21.21
CA MET A 217 -9.56 -11.29 -22.34
C MET A 217 -10.59 -10.39 -23.04
N ASN A 218 -11.83 -10.86 -23.19
CA ASN A 218 -12.88 -10.08 -23.83
C ASN A 218 -13.32 -8.88 -22.96
N ASN A 219 -13.28 -9.00 -21.63
CA ASN A 219 -13.57 -7.90 -20.70
C ASN A 219 -12.67 -6.69 -20.95
N ILE A 220 -11.35 -6.86 -20.99
CA ILE A 220 -10.43 -5.75 -21.29
C ILE A 220 -10.65 -5.21 -22.70
N PHE A 221 -10.85 -6.08 -23.69
CA PHE A 221 -11.11 -5.66 -25.06
C PHE A 221 -12.33 -4.76 -25.17
N VAL A 222 -13.46 -5.16 -24.58
CA VAL A 222 -14.71 -4.36 -24.61
C VAL A 222 -14.52 -3.00 -23.94
N LYS A 223 -13.82 -2.96 -22.80
CA LYS A 223 -13.56 -1.70 -22.06
C LYS A 223 -12.62 -0.75 -22.79
N LEU A 224 -11.62 -1.28 -23.51
CA LEU A 224 -10.66 -0.47 -24.25
C LEU A 224 -11.10 -0.15 -25.69
N LYS A 225 -12.01 -0.93 -26.28
CA LYS A 225 -12.48 -0.76 -27.66
C LYS A 225 -12.80 0.69 -28.07
N PRO A 226 -13.44 1.53 -27.23
CA PRO A 226 -13.73 2.93 -27.59
C PRO A 226 -12.49 3.81 -27.79
N TYR A 227 -11.32 3.40 -27.29
CA TYR A 227 -10.07 4.16 -27.30
C TYR A 227 -9.04 3.60 -28.30
N LEU A 228 -9.28 2.39 -28.83
CA LEU A 228 -8.40 1.75 -29.81
C LEU A 228 -8.64 2.35 -31.19
N SER A 229 -7.55 2.69 -31.88
CA SER A 229 -7.59 3.14 -33.27
C SER A 229 -6.31 2.70 -33.99
N LYS A 230 -6.34 2.66 -35.32
CA LYS A 230 -5.16 2.36 -36.16
C LYS A 230 -4.04 3.39 -36.07
N GLU A 231 -4.23 4.47 -35.31
CA GLU A 231 -3.22 5.48 -35.01
C GLU A 231 -2.66 5.34 -33.58
N SER A 232 -3.36 4.62 -32.71
CA SER A 232 -3.04 4.51 -31.29
C SER A 232 -1.76 3.72 -31.05
N LYS A 233 -0.94 4.16 -30.08
CA LYS A 233 0.15 3.39 -29.49
C LYS A 233 -0.28 2.85 -28.11
N VAL A 234 -0.14 1.55 -27.90
CA VAL A 234 -0.45 0.89 -26.63
C VAL A 234 0.84 0.39 -25.97
N LEU A 235 0.98 0.62 -24.67
CA LEU A 235 1.99 0.00 -23.82
C LEU A 235 1.30 -1.02 -22.89
N GLU A 236 1.80 -2.24 -22.79
CA GLU A 236 1.38 -3.22 -21.78
C GLU A 236 2.56 -3.57 -20.87
N ILE A 237 2.36 -3.40 -19.57
CA ILE A 237 3.34 -3.74 -18.52
C ILE A 237 2.97 -5.09 -17.93
N GLY A 238 3.90 -6.03 -17.96
CA GLY A 238 3.66 -7.42 -17.55
C GLY A 238 2.84 -8.17 -18.59
N CYS A 239 3.30 -8.20 -19.83
CA CYS A 239 2.55 -8.82 -20.94
C CYS A 239 2.40 -10.34 -20.81
N ALA A 240 3.20 -11.00 -19.95
CA ALA A 240 3.14 -12.44 -19.69
C ALA A 240 3.05 -13.25 -21.00
N SER A 241 2.15 -14.22 -21.08
CA SER A 241 1.91 -15.02 -22.29
C SER A 241 1.21 -14.28 -23.45
N GLY A 242 0.82 -13.01 -23.27
CA GLY A 242 0.25 -12.18 -24.32
C GLY A 242 -1.27 -12.23 -24.48
N ILE A 243 -2.02 -12.68 -23.46
CA ILE A 243 -3.49 -12.80 -23.53
C ILE A 243 -4.15 -11.47 -23.96
N SER A 244 -3.83 -10.34 -23.30
CA SER A 244 -4.34 -9.03 -23.74
C SER A 244 -3.67 -8.57 -25.03
N MET A 245 -2.35 -8.74 -25.12
CA MET A 245 -1.53 -8.31 -26.26
C MET A 245 -2.06 -8.78 -27.60
N TYR A 246 -2.24 -10.09 -27.80
CA TYR A 246 -2.67 -10.63 -29.09
C TYR A 246 -4.11 -10.25 -29.43
N LYS A 247 -4.95 -9.96 -28.42
CA LYS A 247 -6.31 -9.49 -28.63
C LYS A 247 -6.38 -8.04 -29.09
N LEU A 248 -5.53 -7.18 -28.54
CA LEU A 248 -5.57 -5.73 -28.72
C LEU A 248 -4.70 -5.28 -29.90
N ALA A 249 -3.55 -5.92 -30.13
CA ALA A 249 -2.61 -5.56 -31.18
C ALA A 249 -3.24 -5.39 -32.57
N PRO A 250 -4.21 -6.21 -33.03
CA PRO A 250 -4.82 -6.03 -34.34
C PRO A 250 -5.55 -4.69 -34.54
N TYR A 251 -5.84 -3.92 -33.48
CA TYR A 251 -6.63 -2.69 -33.53
C TYR A 251 -5.80 -1.41 -33.45
N VAL A 252 -4.48 -1.52 -33.36
CA VAL A 252 -3.59 -0.38 -33.05
C VAL A 252 -2.40 -0.25 -33.99
N ASN A 253 -1.77 0.92 -34.01
CA ASN A 253 -0.57 1.17 -34.82
C ASN A 253 0.65 0.43 -34.28
N LEU A 254 0.85 0.52 -32.95
CA LEU A 254 1.94 -0.11 -32.24
C LEU A 254 1.40 -0.68 -30.92
N TYR A 255 1.75 -1.93 -30.63
CA TYR A 255 1.57 -2.54 -29.34
C TYR A 255 2.94 -2.88 -28.75
N TYR A 256 3.29 -2.23 -27.64
CA TYR A 256 4.56 -2.41 -26.95
C TYR A 256 4.32 -3.23 -25.68
N GLY A 257 4.79 -4.48 -25.65
CA GLY A 257 4.72 -5.33 -24.45
C GLY A 257 6.03 -5.34 -23.67
N THR A 258 5.97 -5.19 -22.35
CA THR A 258 7.12 -5.37 -21.46
C THR A 258 6.87 -6.47 -20.44
N ASP A 259 7.92 -7.18 -20.08
CA ASP A 259 7.93 -8.18 -19.02
C ASP A 259 9.36 -8.32 -18.48
N PHE A 260 9.53 -8.39 -17.17
CA PHE A 260 10.85 -8.56 -16.56
C PHE A 260 11.49 -9.95 -16.77
N SER A 261 10.72 -10.93 -17.24
CA SER A 261 11.17 -12.28 -17.57
C SER A 261 11.65 -12.34 -19.00
N LYS A 262 12.97 -12.50 -19.16
CA LYS A 262 13.61 -12.66 -20.48
C LYS A 262 13.11 -13.89 -21.22
N VAL A 263 12.72 -14.93 -20.49
CA VAL A 263 12.18 -16.18 -21.07
C VAL A 263 10.82 -15.93 -21.71
N ILE A 264 9.93 -15.21 -21.01
CA ILE A 264 8.61 -14.84 -21.52
C ILE A 264 8.74 -13.96 -22.77
N ILE A 265 9.59 -12.93 -22.71
CA ILE A 265 9.82 -12.05 -23.86
C ILE A 265 10.30 -12.82 -25.09
N LYS A 266 11.29 -13.71 -24.95
CA LYS A 266 11.78 -14.52 -26.06
C LYS A 266 10.70 -15.44 -26.66
N LYS A 267 9.83 -16.02 -25.82
CA LYS A 267 8.73 -16.87 -26.27
C LYS A 267 7.71 -16.05 -27.09
N ASN A 268 7.36 -14.85 -26.62
CA ASN A 268 6.48 -13.96 -27.37
C ASN A 268 7.13 -13.44 -28.67
N GLU A 269 8.42 -13.11 -28.67
CA GLU A 269 9.14 -12.74 -29.89
C GLU A 269 9.11 -13.85 -30.94
N GLN A 270 9.21 -15.11 -30.52
CA GLN A 270 9.06 -16.27 -31.41
C GLN A 270 7.63 -16.37 -31.95
N ASN A 271 6.63 -16.32 -31.08
CA ASN A 271 5.20 -16.38 -31.48
C ASN A 271 4.83 -15.26 -32.46
N VAL A 272 5.28 -14.03 -32.19
CA VAL A 272 5.07 -12.86 -33.07
C VAL A 272 5.64 -13.10 -34.47
N ARG A 273 6.84 -13.69 -34.57
CA ARG A 273 7.46 -14.05 -35.85
C ARG A 273 6.68 -15.16 -36.57
N GLU A 274 6.31 -16.23 -35.87
CA GLU A 274 5.58 -17.36 -36.44
C GLU A 274 4.18 -16.96 -36.94
N MET A 275 3.53 -16.04 -36.23
CA MET A 275 2.22 -15.49 -36.60
C MET A 275 2.29 -14.34 -37.62
N ASN A 276 3.49 -13.91 -38.03
CA ASN A 276 3.73 -12.77 -38.92
C ASN A 276 3.05 -11.47 -38.45
N ILE A 277 3.11 -11.18 -37.15
CA ILE A 277 2.56 -9.95 -36.56
C ILE A 277 3.63 -8.85 -36.62
N ASN A 278 3.33 -7.75 -37.30
CA ASN A 278 4.32 -6.71 -37.61
C ASN A 278 4.24 -5.47 -36.71
N ASN A 279 3.22 -5.37 -35.87
CA ASN A 279 2.96 -4.19 -35.04
C ASN A 279 3.14 -4.42 -33.54
N ILE A 280 3.74 -5.55 -33.15
CA ILE A 280 4.12 -5.84 -31.75
C ILE A 280 5.62 -5.59 -31.58
N LYS A 281 5.97 -4.80 -30.56
CA LYS A 281 7.34 -4.60 -30.07
C LYS A 281 7.44 -5.12 -28.64
N LEU A 282 8.56 -5.75 -28.29
CA LEU A 282 8.75 -6.39 -26.99
C LEU A 282 10.06 -5.93 -26.35
N ALA A 283 10.06 -5.74 -25.02
CA ALA A 283 11.28 -5.50 -24.26
C ALA A 283 11.27 -6.18 -22.89
N CYS A 284 12.45 -6.65 -22.48
CA CYS A 284 12.67 -7.21 -21.16
C CYS A 284 12.92 -6.08 -20.15
N LEU A 285 11.85 -5.54 -19.56
CA LEU A 285 11.90 -4.44 -18.60
C LEU A 285 10.96 -4.72 -17.42
N SER A 286 11.37 -4.33 -16.22
CA SER A 286 10.47 -4.28 -15.06
C SER A 286 9.54 -3.06 -15.13
N ALA A 287 8.48 -3.07 -14.32
CA ALA A 287 7.57 -1.93 -14.20
C ALA A 287 8.30 -0.67 -13.67
N GLU A 288 9.35 -0.84 -12.87
CA GLU A 288 10.19 0.25 -12.37
C GLU A 288 11.07 0.89 -13.45
N GLU A 289 11.40 0.16 -14.50
CA GLU A 289 12.25 0.61 -15.61
C GLU A 289 11.40 1.06 -16.82
N ILE A 290 10.09 1.26 -16.63
CA ILE A 290 9.19 1.49 -17.75
C ILE A 290 9.48 2.79 -18.52
N ASP A 291 10.11 3.76 -17.86
CA ASP A 291 10.61 5.00 -18.46
C ASP A 291 11.88 4.80 -19.33
N MET A 292 12.42 3.58 -19.40
CA MET A 292 13.54 3.20 -20.26
C MET A 292 13.13 2.58 -21.61
N VAL A 293 11.83 2.46 -21.90
CA VAL A 293 11.36 2.04 -23.22
C VAL A 293 11.86 3.01 -24.29
N ASP A 294 12.15 2.50 -25.49
CA ASP A 294 12.66 3.30 -26.61
C ASP A 294 11.53 3.91 -27.47
N GLU A 295 10.36 4.09 -26.87
CA GLU A 295 9.16 4.67 -27.47
C GLU A 295 8.51 5.66 -26.50
N SER A 296 7.73 6.59 -27.03
CA SER A 296 7.01 7.58 -26.23
C SER A 296 5.69 7.95 -26.90
N ASN A 297 4.93 8.81 -26.21
CA ASN A 297 3.63 9.29 -26.65
C ASN A 297 2.64 8.12 -26.80
N PHE A 298 2.58 7.24 -25.80
CA PHE A 298 1.55 6.22 -25.71
C PHE A 298 0.17 6.85 -25.49
N ASP A 299 -0.82 6.36 -26.23
CA ASP A 299 -2.22 6.74 -26.09
C ASP A 299 -2.88 5.96 -24.94
N ILE A 300 -2.49 4.69 -24.79
CA ILE A 300 -3.06 3.77 -23.81
C ILE A 300 -1.92 3.01 -23.13
N THR A 301 -1.96 2.92 -21.80
CA THR A 301 -1.14 1.99 -21.03
C THR A 301 -2.03 0.95 -20.34
N VAL A 302 -1.61 -0.30 -20.37
CA VAL A 302 -2.30 -1.46 -19.81
C VAL A 302 -1.44 -2.08 -18.71
N MET A 303 -2.01 -2.22 -17.53
CA MET A 303 -1.49 -2.99 -16.40
C MET A 303 -2.54 -4.02 -16.01
N ASN A 304 -2.68 -5.08 -16.82
CA ASN A 304 -3.73 -6.08 -16.64
C ASN A 304 -3.17 -7.27 -15.83
N SER A 305 -3.67 -7.49 -14.62
CA SER A 305 -3.19 -8.55 -13.69
C SER A 305 -1.71 -8.48 -13.29
N VAL A 306 -1.06 -7.33 -13.43
CA VAL A 306 0.34 -7.13 -12.97
C VAL A 306 0.41 -6.44 -11.60
N VAL A 307 -0.55 -5.58 -11.27
CA VAL A 307 -0.53 -4.79 -10.02
C VAL A 307 -0.61 -5.69 -8.78
N VAL A 308 -1.30 -6.84 -8.88
CA VAL A 308 -1.35 -7.85 -7.82
C VAL A 308 0.04 -8.33 -7.40
N CYS A 309 1.04 -8.22 -8.27
CA CYS A 309 2.41 -8.65 -8.02
C CYS A 309 3.26 -7.57 -7.33
N PHE A 310 2.86 -6.30 -7.32
CA PHE A 310 3.67 -5.19 -6.83
C PHE A 310 3.93 -5.28 -5.32
N SER A 311 5.06 -4.71 -4.86
CA SER A 311 5.48 -4.74 -3.46
C SER A 311 4.58 -3.92 -2.53
N GLY A 312 3.87 -2.92 -3.07
CA GLY A 312 2.91 -2.14 -2.32
C GLY A 312 2.39 -0.90 -3.06
N LEU A 313 1.71 -0.03 -2.33
CA LEU A 313 1.02 1.13 -2.88
C LEU A 313 1.97 2.28 -3.24
N ASN A 314 3.13 2.40 -2.59
CA ASN A 314 4.15 3.38 -2.97
C ASN A 314 4.78 2.99 -4.30
N TYR A 315 5.05 1.70 -4.49
CA TYR A 315 5.55 1.16 -5.76
C TYR A 315 4.56 1.43 -6.90
N LEU A 316 3.27 1.15 -6.70
CA LEU A 316 2.23 1.44 -7.69
C LEU A 316 2.21 2.93 -8.08
N ARG A 317 2.27 3.85 -7.11
CA ARG A 317 2.33 5.30 -7.37
C ARG A 317 3.57 5.69 -8.19
N LYS A 318 4.73 5.13 -7.85
CA LYS A 318 6.00 5.37 -8.56
C LYS A 318 5.91 4.92 -10.02
N VAL A 319 5.39 3.70 -10.27
CA VAL A 319 5.18 3.17 -11.63
C VAL A 319 4.20 4.05 -12.41
N LEU A 320 3.09 4.46 -11.79
CA LEU A 320 2.10 5.32 -12.44
C LEU A 320 2.69 6.68 -12.86
N LYS A 321 3.51 7.31 -12.02
CA LYS A 321 4.21 8.57 -12.39
C LYS A 321 5.13 8.38 -13.60
N LYS A 322 5.87 7.26 -13.66
CA LYS A 322 6.71 6.91 -14.82
C LYS A 322 5.90 6.62 -16.09
N VAL A 323 4.80 5.90 -15.95
CA VAL A 323 3.87 5.65 -17.07
C VAL A 323 3.33 6.98 -17.61
N ILE A 324 2.87 7.86 -16.72
CA ILE A 324 2.34 9.15 -17.12
C ILE A 324 3.43 9.95 -17.86
N SER A 325 4.69 9.95 -17.43
CA SER A 325 5.74 10.75 -18.09
C SER A 325 5.93 10.39 -19.58
N ILE A 326 5.78 9.13 -19.96
CA ILE A 326 5.95 8.63 -21.35
C ILE A 326 4.67 8.62 -22.20
N MET A 327 3.51 8.94 -21.62
CA MET A 327 2.22 9.04 -22.34
C MET A 327 2.06 10.37 -23.10
N LYS A 328 1.09 10.43 -24.01
CA LYS A 328 0.62 11.71 -24.58
C LYS A 328 0.01 12.61 -23.50
N ASN A 329 -0.25 13.88 -23.86
CA ASN A 329 -0.94 14.82 -22.98
C ASN A 329 -2.32 14.33 -22.56
N ASN A 330 -3.04 13.67 -23.48
CA ASN A 330 -4.29 12.99 -23.19
C ASN A 330 -4.09 11.50 -23.45
N GLY A 331 -4.44 10.65 -22.49
CA GLY A 331 -4.32 9.21 -22.65
C GLY A 331 -5.11 8.42 -21.62
N ILE A 332 -5.09 7.10 -21.76
CA ILE A 332 -5.83 6.17 -20.91
C ILE A 332 -4.85 5.23 -20.21
N ILE A 333 -5.02 5.03 -18.91
CA ILE A 333 -4.39 3.93 -18.18
C ILE A 333 -5.49 2.96 -17.81
N PHE A 334 -5.37 1.70 -18.23
CA PHE A 334 -6.24 0.61 -17.80
C PHE A 334 -5.49 -0.28 -16.83
N ILE A 335 -6.00 -0.40 -15.62
CA ILE A 335 -5.50 -1.29 -14.59
C ILE A 335 -6.56 -2.36 -14.37
N GLY A 336 -6.31 -3.55 -14.90
CA GLY A 336 -7.26 -4.64 -14.84
C GLY A 336 -6.92 -5.61 -13.71
N ASP A 337 -7.95 -6.29 -13.21
CA ASP A 337 -7.82 -7.43 -12.30
C ASP A 337 -7.18 -7.09 -10.95
N ILE A 338 -7.56 -5.94 -10.41
CA ILE A 338 -7.13 -5.46 -9.11
C ILE A 338 -7.84 -6.28 -8.02
N MET A 339 -7.07 -6.85 -7.09
CA MET A 339 -7.63 -7.50 -5.90
C MET A 339 -8.33 -6.47 -5.02
N ASP A 340 -9.60 -6.70 -4.70
CA ASP A 340 -10.42 -5.71 -4.00
C ASP A 340 -10.23 -5.77 -2.49
N GLN A 341 -9.59 -4.74 -1.94
CA GLN A 341 -9.35 -4.61 -0.49
C GLN A 341 -10.67 -4.66 0.30
N ASP A 342 -11.74 -4.09 -0.23
CA ASP A 342 -13.03 -4.00 0.46
C ASP A 342 -13.71 -5.37 0.59
N SER A 343 -13.34 -6.33 -0.28
CA SER A 343 -13.84 -7.71 -0.27
C SER A 343 -12.80 -8.75 0.20
N LYS A 344 -11.60 -8.31 0.64
CA LYS A 344 -10.50 -9.19 1.09
C LYS A 344 -10.96 -10.16 2.20
N GLY A 345 -11.74 -9.67 3.16
CA GLY A 345 -12.28 -10.49 4.24
C GLY A 345 -13.27 -11.55 3.76
N GLU A 346 -14.17 -11.19 2.83
CA GLU A 346 -15.14 -12.12 2.24
C GLU A 346 -14.44 -13.20 1.38
N LEU A 347 -13.46 -12.80 0.58
CA LEU A 347 -12.61 -13.73 -0.18
C LEU A 347 -11.93 -14.72 0.77
N TYR A 348 -11.25 -14.22 1.80
CA TYR A 348 -10.55 -15.06 2.77
C TYR A 348 -11.50 -16.07 3.42
N GLN A 349 -12.65 -15.61 3.93
CA GLN A 349 -13.62 -16.51 4.57
C GLN A 349 -14.14 -17.56 3.59
N SER A 350 -14.46 -17.17 2.34
CA SER A 350 -14.93 -18.11 1.33
C SER A 350 -13.90 -19.20 0.99
N LEU A 351 -12.60 -18.85 1.00
CA LEU A 351 -11.51 -19.81 0.77
C LEU A 351 -11.34 -20.76 1.96
N VAL A 352 -11.45 -20.24 3.19
CA VAL A 352 -11.43 -21.06 4.41
C VAL A 352 -12.58 -22.05 4.41
N ASP A 353 -13.81 -21.59 4.14
CA ASP A 353 -15.00 -22.42 4.10
C ASP A 353 -14.89 -23.51 3.01
N PHE A 354 -14.40 -23.14 1.82
CA PHE A 354 -14.16 -24.09 0.74
C PHE A 354 -13.13 -25.15 1.13
N LYS A 355 -12.01 -24.75 1.73
CA LYS A 355 -10.95 -25.67 2.18
C LYS A 355 -11.46 -26.64 3.26
N GLN A 356 -12.33 -26.19 4.15
CA GLN A 356 -12.96 -27.06 5.15
C GLN A 356 -13.92 -28.06 4.50
N LYS A 357 -14.68 -27.63 3.50
CA LYS A 357 -15.67 -28.46 2.80
C LYS A 357 -15.03 -29.44 1.82
N TYR A 358 -13.93 -29.06 1.18
CA TYR A 358 -13.23 -29.82 0.14
C TYR A 358 -11.71 -29.87 0.40
N PRO A 359 -11.27 -30.57 1.45
CA PRO A 359 -9.86 -30.59 1.89
C PRO A 359 -8.90 -31.25 0.89
N GLU A 360 -9.41 -31.96 -0.12
CA GLU A 360 -8.62 -32.58 -1.18
C GLU A 360 -8.00 -31.57 -2.15
N TYR A 361 -8.57 -30.36 -2.26
CA TYR A 361 -8.04 -29.32 -3.13
C TYR A 361 -6.90 -28.55 -2.48
N LYS A 362 -5.99 -28.03 -3.32
CA LYS A 362 -4.88 -27.17 -2.88
C LYS A 362 -5.34 -25.71 -2.77
N THR A 363 -6.30 -25.46 -1.88
CA THR A 363 -6.86 -24.12 -1.67
C THR A 363 -5.83 -23.16 -1.10
N LYS A 364 -5.69 -21.99 -1.74
CA LYS A 364 -4.72 -20.94 -1.39
C LYS A 364 -5.35 -19.94 -0.42
N THR A 365 -5.18 -20.16 0.87
CA THR A 365 -5.69 -19.26 1.92
C THR A 365 -4.70 -18.15 2.31
N ASP A 366 -3.43 -18.27 1.90
CA ASP A 366 -2.43 -17.21 2.09
C ASP A 366 -2.54 -16.18 0.96
N LEU A 367 -2.91 -14.95 1.33
CA LEU A 367 -3.10 -13.82 0.45
C LEU A 367 -2.04 -12.72 0.65
N SER A 368 -1.06 -12.94 1.55
CA SER A 368 -0.07 -11.92 1.97
C SER A 368 0.83 -11.41 0.84
N ASN A 369 1.06 -12.24 -0.18
CA ASN A 369 1.90 -11.92 -1.32
C ASN A 369 1.16 -11.19 -2.47
N LYS A 370 -0.09 -10.80 -2.25
CA LYS A 370 -0.91 -10.12 -3.26
C LYS A 370 -1.20 -8.69 -2.82
N LEU A 371 -1.00 -7.73 -3.71
CA LEU A 371 -1.43 -6.36 -3.47
C LEU A 371 -2.95 -6.24 -3.64
N PHE A 372 -3.63 -5.77 -2.59
CA PHE A 372 -5.02 -5.39 -2.60
C PHE A 372 -5.13 -3.86 -2.65
N CYS A 373 -6.09 -3.35 -3.41
CA CYS A 373 -6.33 -1.91 -3.49
C CYS A 373 -7.80 -1.62 -3.18
N SER A 374 -8.05 -0.68 -2.27
CA SER A 374 -9.40 -0.16 -2.05
C SER A 374 -9.80 0.73 -3.24
N LYS A 375 -11.09 0.82 -3.52
CA LYS A 375 -11.60 1.74 -4.55
C LYS A 375 -11.30 3.20 -4.18
N LEU A 376 -11.34 3.52 -2.89
CA LEU A 376 -11.03 4.84 -2.35
C LEU A 376 -9.54 5.22 -2.49
N TYR A 377 -8.65 4.24 -2.61
CA TYR A 377 -7.24 4.52 -2.91
C TYR A 377 -7.08 5.23 -4.26
N PHE A 378 -7.87 4.83 -5.25
CA PHE A 378 -7.84 5.48 -6.56
C PHE A 378 -8.39 6.92 -6.48
N GLU A 379 -9.37 7.20 -5.62
CA GLU A 379 -9.83 8.58 -5.41
C GLU A 379 -8.72 9.45 -4.83
N ASP A 380 -8.01 8.98 -3.81
CA ASP A 380 -6.85 9.66 -3.22
C ASP A 380 -5.71 9.86 -4.23
N LEU A 381 -5.48 8.85 -5.08
CA LEU A 381 -4.49 8.92 -6.15
C LEU A 381 -4.73 10.09 -7.11
N SER A 382 -5.99 10.48 -7.36
CA SER A 382 -6.31 11.64 -8.20
C SER A 382 -5.93 12.99 -7.58
N ILE A 383 -5.72 13.01 -6.26
CA ILE A 383 -5.20 14.17 -5.52
C ILE A 383 -3.67 14.17 -5.57
N ASP A 384 -3.07 12.98 -5.39
CA ASP A 384 -1.61 12.81 -5.37
C ASP A 384 -0.97 12.95 -6.77
N ILE A 385 -1.73 12.72 -7.84
CA ILE A 385 -1.30 12.80 -9.23
C ILE A 385 -2.24 13.75 -10.00
N PRO A 386 -1.91 15.06 -10.09
CA PRO A 386 -2.77 16.08 -10.71
C PRO A 386 -3.11 15.83 -12.18
N GLU A 387 -2.28 15.08 -12.90
CA GLU A 387 -2.51 14.69 -14.30
C GLU A 387 -3.68 13.72 -14.46
N ILE A 388 -4.14 13.07 -13.38
CA ILE A 388 -5.33 12.24 -13.42
C ILE A 388 -6.57 13.12 -13.61
N ASP A 389 -7.24 12.96 -14.75
CA ASP A 389 -8.50 13.62 -15.04
C ASP A 389 -9.70 12.85 -14.53
N SER A 390 -9.81 11.57 -14.75
CA SER A 390 -11.00 10.88 -14.23
C SER A 390 -10.68 9.44 -13.99
N ILE A 391 -11.35 8.86 -13.01
CA ILE A 391 -11.22 7.47 -12.64
C ILE A 391 -12.58 6.84 -12.81
N HIS A 392 -12.63 5.76 -13.57
CA HIS A 392 -13.81 4.96 -13.76
C HIS A 392 -13.53 3.54 -13.26
N ILE A 393 -14.14 3.20 -12.13
CA ILE A 393 -14.06 1.87 -11.51
C ILE A 393 -15.24 1.05 -12.01
N SER A 394 -14.98 -0.19 -12.44
CA SER A 394 -16.02 -1.06 -12.99
C SER A 394 -15.80 -2.53 -12.59
N PRO A 395 -16.88 -3.30 -12.34
CA PRO A 395 -16.77 -4.75 -12.23
C PRO A 395 -16.34 -5.35 -13.59
N LYS A 396 -15.90 -6.61 -13.59
CA LYS A 396 -15.63 -7.32 -14.84
C LYS A 396 -16.93 -7.54 -15.62
N ILE A 397 -16.82 -7.59 -16.94
CA ILE A 397 -17.89 -8.02 -17.85
C ILE A 397 -17.72 -9.54 -18.03
N TYR A 398 -18.72 -10.31 -17.59
CA TYR A 398 -18.62 -11.78 -17.58
C TYR A 398 -19.99 -12.45 -17.78
N THR A 399 -19.95 -13.72 -18.16
CA THR A 399 -21.08 -14.66 -18.05
C THR A 399 -20.74 -15.86 -17.17
N ILE A 400 -19.44 -16.16 -16.98
CA ILE A 400 -18.96 -17.16 -16.04
C ILE A 400 -18.55 -16.48 -14.74
N GLU A 401 -19.22 -16.86 -13.66
CA GLU A 401 -18.88 -16.35 -12.33
C GLU A 401 -17.74 -17.18 -11.70
N ASN A 402 -16.66 -16.51 -11.29
CA ASN A 402 -15.54 -17.12 -10.57
C ASN A 402 -14.85 -16.12 -9.63
N GLU A 403 -13.69 -16.46 -9.06
CA GLU A 403 -12.99 -15.57 -8.14
C GLU A 403 -12.57 -14.23 -8.78
N LEU A 404 -12.23 -14.25 -10.08
CA LEU A 404 -11.77 -13.06 -10.81
C LEU A 404 -12.91 -12.05 -10.94
N THR A 405 -14.13 -12.53 -11.08
CA THR A 405 -15.31 -11.67 -11.27
C THR A 405 -15.94 -11.22 -9.96
N LYS A 406 -15.77 -11.99 -8.88
CA LYS A 406 -16.33 -11.69 -7.55
C LYS A 406 -15.49 -10.73 -6.73
N TYR A 407 -14.17 -10.92 -6.71
CA TYR A 407 -13.28 -10.28 -5.74
C TYR A 407 -12.23 -9.38 -6.39
N ARG A 408 -12.40 -9.08 -7.68
CA ARG A 408 -11.52 -8.19 -8.43
C ARG A 408 -12.33 -7.23 -9.30
N TYR A 409 -11.75 -6.07 -9.55
CA TYR A 409 -12.33 -5.04 -10.40
C TYR A 409 -11.30 -4.47 -11.37
N ASP A 410 -11.75 -3.62 -12.27
CA ASP A 410 -10.88 -2.91 -13.20
C ASP A 410 -11.06 -1.39 -13.03
N VAL A 411 -9.99 -0.66 -13.29
CA VAL A 411 -9.93 0.81 -13.22
C VAL A 411 -9.47 1.36 -14.55
N LEU A 412 -10.20 2.34 -15.06
CA LEU A 412 -9.81 3.14 -16.21
C LEU A 412 -9.54 4.57 -15.76
N ILE A 413 -8.32 5.03 -15.97
CA ILE A 413 -7.85 6.37 -15.60
C ILE A 413 -7.66 7.18 -16.88
N LYS A 414 -8.32 8.34 -16.98
CA LYS A 414 -8.04 9.33 -18.03
C LYS A 414 -6.96 10.28 -17.53
N ILE A 415 -5.97 10.53 -18.37
CA ILE A 415 -4.86 11.46 -18.12
C ILE A 415 -5.08 12.72 -18.93
N ASP A 416 -4.85 13.88 -18.31
CA ASP A 416 -4.75 15.20 -18.93
C ASP A 416 -3.59 15.96 -18.27
N LYS A 417 -2.49 16.13 -19.01
CA LYS A 417 -1.27 16.83 -18.56
C LYS A 417 -1.33 18.36 -18.74
N ASN A 418 -2.47 18.92 -19.14
CA ASN A 418 -2.59 20.36 -19.33
C ASN A 418 -2.39 21.11 -18.00
N PRO A 419 -1.38 21.99 -17.88
CA PRO A 419 -1.08 22.70 -16.64
C PRO A 419 -2.17 23.72 -16.25
N ASN A 420 -3.04 24.13 -17.18
CA ASN A 420 -4.12 25.09 -16.92
C ASN A 420 -5.42 24.45 -16.43
N LYS A 421 -5.38 23.15 -16.12
CA LYS A 421 -6.54 22.43 -15.62
C LYS A 421 -6.96 22.96 -14.26
N LYS A 422 -8.27 23.15 -14.07
CA LYS A 422 -8.81 23.56 -12.76
C LYS A 422 -8.51 22.48 -11.73
N SER A 423 -7.83 22.88 -10.66
CA SER A 423 -7.67 22.05 -9.47
C SER A 423 -9.05 21.65 -8.94
N ARG A 424 -9.19 20.38 -8.59
CA ARG A 424 -10.40 19.86 -7.95
C ARG A 424 -10.26 20.02 -6.46
N ASN A 425 -11.29 20.56 -5.82
CA ASN A 425 -11.35 20.64 -4.36
C ASN A 425 -11.79 19.28 -3.80
N LEU A 426 -10.86 18.33 -3.77
CA LEU A 426 -11.06 16.98 -3.22
C LEU A 426 -10.32 16.86 -1.90
N ASN A 427 -10.95 16.20 -0.93
CA ASN A 427 -10.32 15.86 0.33
C ASN A 427 -9.76 14.44 0.24
N LYS A 428 -8.51 14.27 0.66
CA LYS A 428 -7.85 12.97 0.71
C LYS A 428 -8.37 12.15 1.89
N ASN A 429 -8.64 10.87 1.67
CA ASN A 429 -9.16 9.94 2.67
C ASN A 429 -8.05 9.51 3.65
N LYS A 430 -6.86 9.20 3.15
CA LYS A 430 -5.73 8.67 3.93
C LYS A 430 -4.48 9.53 3.77
N GLN A 431 -3.83 9.87 4.88
CA GLN A 431 -2.65 10.73 4.91
C GLN A 431 -1.39 9.94 5.32
N GLN A 432 -0.28 10.21 4.64
CA GLN A 432 1.03 9.60 4.90
C GLN A 432 2.04 10.73 5.10
N HIS A 433 2.56 10.89 6.31
CA HIS A 433 3.45 11.98 6.66
C HIS A 433 4.86 11.47 6.99
N GLY A 434 5.88 12.25 6.61
CA GLY A 434 7.22 12.13 7.17
C GLY A 434 7.45 13.13 8.31
N SER A 435 8.63 13.06 8.91
CA SER A 435 9.02 13.88 10.06
C SER A 435 9.10 15.38 9.75
N ASN A 436 9.27 15.76 8.49
CA ASN A 436 9.33 17.15 8.05
C ASN A 436 8.05 17.94 8.40
N ILE A 437 6.89 17.27 8.49
CA ILE A 437 5.63 17.93 8.79
C ILE A 437 5.64 18.55 10.19
N LEU A 438 6.36 17.92 11.13
CA LEU A 438 6.49 18.38 12.50
C LEU A 438 7.19 19.74 12.58
N GLN A 439 8.06 20.07 11.63
CA GLN A 439 8.73 21.37 11.58
C GLN A 439 7.74 22.53 11.46
N ARG A 440 6.58 22.32 10.83
CA ARG A 440 5.51 23.33 10.72
C ARG A 440 4.89 23.70 12.08
N TYR A 441 5.05 22.85 13.09
CA TYR A 441 4.51 23.04 14.43
C TYR A 441 5.60 23.36 15.48
N SER A 442 6.85 23.53 15.03
CA SER A 442 7.97 23.99 15.87
C SER A 442 7.84 25.44 16.33
N LEU A 443 7.11 26.27 15.58
CA LEU A 443 6.89 27.68 15.87
C LEU A 443 5.47 27.89 16.40
N SER A 444 5.28 27.64 17.70
CA SER A 444 4.09 28.04 18.45
C SER A 444 4.45 28.48 19.87
N PHE A 445 5.52 29.26 20.03
CA PHE A 445 5.71 30.11 21.20
C PHE A 445 5.61 31.57 20.76
N ASN A 446 4.36 32.05 20.70
CA ASN A 446 4.09 33.44 21.03
C ASN A 446 2.99 33.42 22.10
N THR A 447 3.44 33.75 23.31
CA THR A 447 2.68 34.16 24.49
C THR A 447 1.41 34.94 24.14
N ASN A 448 0.26 34.49 24.66
CA ASN A 448 -0.77 35.30 25.31
C ASN A 448 -2.01 34.46 25.59
N ILE A 449 -2.08 33.82 26.77
CA ILE A 449 -3.21 33.89 27.72
C ILE A 449 -2.60 33.95 29.12
#